data_AF-A0A956QCJ2-F1
#
_entry.id   AF-A0A956QCJ2-F1
#
_cell.length_a   1.000
_cell.length_b   1.000
_cell.length_c   1.000
_cell.angle_alpha   90.00
_cell.angle_beta   90.00
_cell.angle_gamma   90.00
#
_symmetry.space_group_name_H-M   'P 1'
#
loop_
_entity.id
_entity.type
_entity.pdbx_description
1 polymer ?
#
loop_
_entity_poly.entity_id
_entity_poly.type
_entity_poly.pdbx_seq_one_letter_code
_entity_poly.pdbx_strand_id
1 'polypeptide(L)'
;MEQYPNSPYHIAATLVQQFDQGQLDPPAFLSNLDQFEAQVKGWYEQLDQIQVGDEASEEQQLMEDAKDSLELVYEAVELLRGYARDRNPEAAAEALRLADEGSRVMAELIGITEDNMDRLENDFTGGSIVG
;
A
#
# COMPACT_ATOMS: atom_id res chain seq x y z
N MET A 1 -9.89 14.71 2.29
CA MET A 1 -8.83 13.72 2.01
C MET A 1 -9.00 13.36 0.56
N GLU A 2 -8.03 13.74 -0.29
CA GLU A 2 -8.02 13.30 -1.68
C GLU A 2 -7.91 11.77 -1.68
N GLN A 3 -8.91 11.10 -2.22
CA GLN A 3 -8.89 9.64 -2.29
C GLN A 3 -7.92 9.27 -3.41
N TYR A 4 -6.74 8.76 -3.04
CA TYR A 4 -5.80 8.22 -4.02
C TYR A 4 -6.46 7.02 -4.70
N PRO A 5 -6.77 7.10 -6.01
CA PRO A 5 -7.52 6.06 -6.73
C PRO A 5 -6.78 4.72 -6.80
N ASN A 6 -5.48 4.71 -6.47
CA ASN A 6 -4.64 3.52 -6.41
C ASN A 6 -4.26 3.12 -4.97
N SER A 7 -4.93 3.67 -3.95
CA SER A 7 -4.73 3.23 -2.57
C SER A 7 -5.22 1.80 -2.37
N PRO A 8 -4.58 1.00 -1.49
CA PRO A 8 -5.07 -0.33 -1.11
C PRO A 8 -6.54 -0.35 -0.76
N TYR A 9 -7.00 0.64 0.02
CA TYR A 9 -8.39 0.77 0.40
C TYR A 9 -9.31 0.90 -0.83
N HIS A 10 -8.97 1.78 -1.78
CA HIS A 10 -9.82 2.01 -2.94
C HIS A 10 -9.93 0.77 -3.83
N ILE A 11 -8.80 0.07 -4.03
CA ILE A 11 -8.76 -1.19 -4.79
C ILE A 11 -9.63 -2.24 -4.09
N ALA A 12 -9.41 -2.48 -2.79
CA ALA A 12 -10.18 -3.44 -2.00
C ALA A 12 -11.70 -3.13 -2.01
N ALA A 13 -12.07 -1.87 -1.78
CA ALA A 13 -13.46 -1.41 -1.79
C ALA A 13 -14.14 -1.61 -3.15
N THR A 14 -13.41 -1.33 -4.24
CA THR A 14 -13.91 -1.53 -5.61
C THR A 14 -14.16 -3.00 -5.88
N LEU A 15 -13.22 -3.88 -5.51
CA LEU A 15 -13.37 -5.32 -5.69
C LEU A 15 -14.58 -5.87 -4.93
N VAL A 16 -14.73 -5.49 -3.64
CA VAL A 16 -15.88 -5.87 -2.81
C VAL A 16 -17.18 -5.39 -3.46
N GLN A 17 -17.25 -4.12 -3.86
CA GLN A 17 -18.42 -3.54 -4.50
C GLN A 17 -18.82 -4.28 -5.79
N GLN A 18 -17.86 -4.55 -6.67
CA GLN A 18 -18.11 -5.26 -7.92
C GLN A 18 -18.56 -6.71 -7.68
N PHE A 19 -18.03 -7.37 -6.66
CA PHE A 19 -18.41 -8.72 -6.28
C PHE A 19 -19.79 -8.79 -5.59
N ASP A 20 -20.15 -7.78 -4.80
CA ASP A 20 -21.49 -7.63 -4.22
C ASP A 20 -22.55 -7.34 -5.28
N GLN A 21 -22.21 -6.53 -6.28
CA GLN A 21 -23.10 -6.19 -7.41
C GLN A 21 -23.20 -7.30 -8.45
N GLY A 22 -22.47 -8.42 -8.29
CA GLY A 22 -22.45 -9.52 -9.24
C GLY A 22 -21.77 -9.20 -10.58
N GLN A 23 -20.98 -8.14 -10.63
CA GLN A 23 -20.15 -7.79 -11.78
C GLN A 23 -18.90 -8.68 -11.87
N LEU A 24 -18.40 -9.14 -10.73
CA LEU A 24 -17.38 -10.18 -10.62
C LEU A 24 -18.02 -11.47 -10.12
N ASP A 25 -17.70 -12.59 -10.76
CA ASP A 25 -17.95 -13.92 -10.20
C ASP A 25 -16.82 -14.31 -9.21
N PRO A 26 -16.99 -15.36 -8.39
CA PRO A 26 -15.97 -15.72 -7.40
C PRO A 26 -14.58 -16.00 -8.00
N PRO A 27 -14.44 -16.72 -9.13
CA PRO A 27 -13.13 -16.89 -9.78
C PRO A 27 -12.49 -15.58 -10.24
N ALA A 28 -13.25 -14.67 -10.84
CA ALA A 28 -12.72 -13.38 -11.27
C ALA A 28 -12.33 -12.52 -10.06
N PHE A 29 -13.13 -12.51 -9.00
CA PHE A 29 -12.80 -11.80 -7.76
C PHE A 29 -11.48 -12.32 -7.15
N LEU A 30 -11.31 -13.64 -7.04
CA LEU A 30 -10.06 -14.23 -6.55
C LEU A 30 -8.86 -13.90 -7.44
N SER A 31 -9.02 -13.93 -8.76
CA SER A 31 -7.95 -13.56 -9.69
C SER A 31 -7.55 -12.09 -9.57
N ASN A 32 -8.49 -11.19 -9.31
CA ASN A 32 -8.18 -9.79 -9.05
C ASN A 32 -7.49 -9.60 -7.68
N LEU A 33 -7.86 -10.38 -6.66
CA LEU A 33 -7.14 -10.40 -5.39
C LEU A 33 -5.69 -10.89 -5.55
N ASP A 34 -5.44 -11.90 -6.39
CA ASP A 34 -4.07 -12.36 -6.69
C ASP A 34 -3.23 -11.24 -7.34
N GLN A 35 -3.83 -10.46 -8.24
CA GLN A 35 -3.15 -9.31 -8.85
C GLN A 35 -2.87 -8.20 -7.83
N PHE A 36 -3.84 -7.92 -6.96
CA PHE A 36 -3.68 -6.93 -5.91
C PHE A 36 -2.60 -7.35 -4.91
N GLU A 37 -2.58 -8.62 -4.48
CA GLU A 37 -1.51 -9.17 -3.62
C GLU A 37 -0.13 -9.05 -4.27
N ALA A 38 -0.02 -9.34 -5.57
CA ALA A 38 1.25 -9.19 -6.30
C ALA A 38 1.72 -7.73 -6.34
N GLN A 39 0.79 -6.77 -6.41
CA GLN A 39 1.11 -5.35 -6.35
C GLN A 39 1.61 -4.94 -4.96
N VAL A 40 0.95 -5.41 -3.89
CA VAL A 40 1.37 -5.18 -2.50
C VAL A 40 2.76 -5.77 -2.26
N LYS A 41 3.03 -6.96 -2.81
CA LYS A 41 4.37 -7.57 -2.78
C LYS A 41 5.42 -6.70 -3.45
N GLY A 42 5.11 -6.16 -4.62
CA GLY A 42 5.99 -5.24 -5.35
C GLY A 42 6.34 -4.01 -4.52
N TRP A 43 5.39 -3.46 -3.76
CA TRP A 43 5.66 -2.36 -2.84
C TRP A 43 6.57 -2.78 -1.69
N TYR A 44 6.34 -3.95 -1.09
CA TYR A 44 7.20 -4.46 -0.02
C TYR A 44 8.65 -4.65 -0.50
N GLU A 45 8.84 -5.26 -1.68
CA GLU A 45 10.15 -5.46 -2.29
C GLU A 45 10.85 -4.15 -2.65
N GLN A 46 10.08 -3.10 -3.02
CA GLN A 46 10.63 -1.76 -3.26
C GLN A 46 11.08 -1.10 -1.97
N LEU A 47 10.29 -1.20 -0.90
CA LEU A 47 10.69 -0.67 0.41
C LEU A 47 11.97 -1.34 0.92
N ASP A 48 12.10 -2.66 0.75
CA ASP A 48 13.30 -3.39 1.19
C ASP A 48 14.58 -2.99 0.44
N GLN A 49 14.46 -2.37 -0.74
CA GLN A 49 15.59 -1.86 -1.51
C GLN A 49 16.01 -0.44 -1.11
N ILE A 50 15.21 0.28 -0.33
CA ILE A 50 15.53 1.62 0.14
C ILE A 50 16.63 1.51 1.21
N GLN A 51 17.81 2.05 0.91
CA GLN A 51 18.90 2.14 1.88
C GLN A 51 18.71 3.39 2.73
N VAL A 52 18.41 3.19 4.00
CA VAL A 52 18.40 4.27 5.00
C VAL A 52 19.81 4.43 5.56
N GLY A 53 20.31 5.66 5.66
CA GLY A 53 21.62 5.91 6.27
C GLY A 53 21.65 5.52 7.75
N ASP A 54 22.84 5.16 8.26
CA ASP A 54 23.04 4.69 9.65
C ASP A 54 22.66 5.70 10.74
N GLU A 55 22.45 6.98 10.41
CA GLU A 55 22.12 8.07 11.35
C GLU A 55 20.64 8.48 11.33
N ALA A 56 19.81 7.85 10.48
CA ALA A 56 18.45 8.26 10.14
C ALA A 56 17.40 7.39 10.85
N SER A 57 17.26 7.58 12.17
CA SER A 57 16.36 6.76 13.01
C SER A 57 14.87 6.96 12.72
N GLU A 58 14.48 8.15 12.26
CA GLU A 58 13.08 8.45 11.92
C GLU A 58 12.69 7.79 10.60
N GLU A 59 13.59 7.80 9.62
CA GLU A 59 13.39 7.16 8.32
C GLU A 59 13.42 5.63 8.43
N GLN A 60 14.24 5.06 9.31
CA GLN A 60 14.20 3.63 9.64
C GLN A 60 12.88 3.24 10.28
N GLN A 61 12.39 4.02 11.26
CA GLN A 61 11.11 3.76 11.91
C GLN A 61 9.96 3.84 10.91
N LEU A 62 9.94 4.84 10.03
CA LEU A 62 8.92 4.98 9.00
C LEU A 62 8.93 3.80 8.02
N MET A 63 10.11 3.29 7.65
CA MET A 63 10.20 2.11 6.79
C MET A 63 9.65 0.85 7.46
N GLU A 64 9.87 0.68 8.76
CA GLU A 64 9.28 -0.42 9.51
C GLU A 64 7.76 -0.25 9.63
N ASP A 65 7.27 0.95 9.98
CA ASP A 65 5.83 1.26 10.06
C ASP A 65 5.13 1.01 8.71
N ALA A 66 5.82 1.27 7.61
CA ALA A 66 5.33 1.01 6.27
C ALA A 66 5.28 -0.47 5.90
N LYS A 67 6.27 -1.25 6.33
CA LYS A 67 6.26 -2.71 6.17
C LYS A 67 5.10 -3.30 6.96
N ASP A 68 4.93 -2.91 8.22
CA ASP A 68 3.79 -3.30 9.06
C ASP A 68 2.46 -2.92 8.38
N SER A 69 2.40 -1.76 7.74
CA SER A 69 1.22 -1.32 7.01
C SER A 69 0.91 -2.16 5.77
N LEU A 70 1.93 -2.62 5.05
CA LEU A 70 1.74 -3.57 3.95
C LEU A 70 1.27 -4.92 4.46
N GLU A 71 1.72 -5.36 5.65
CA GLU A 71 1.21 -6.57 6.29
C GLU A 71 -0.29 -6.48 6.59
N LEU A 72 -0.79 -5.32 7.05
CA LEU A 72 -2.23 -5.12 7.22
C LEU A 72 -3.00 -5.25 5.90
N VAL A 73 -2.43 -4.75 4.80
CA VAL A 73 -3.04 -4.92 3.47
C VAL A 73 -3.03 -6.39 3.03
N TYR A 74 -1.97 -7.14 3.33
CA TYR A 74 -1.94 -8.58 3.10
C TYR A 74 -3.02 -9.33 3.89
N GLU A 75 -3.20 -8.99 5.16
CA GLU A 75 -4.26 -9.58 5.98
C GLU A 75 -5.65 -9.25 5.42
N ALA A 76 -5.85 -8.02 4.93
CA ALA A 76 -7.06 -7.64 4.24
C ALA A 76 -7.34 -8.52 3.02
N VAL A 77 -6.33 -8.84 2.21
CA VAL A 77 -6.48 -9.74 1.04
C VAL A 77 -6.95 -11.13 1.48
N GLU A 78 -6.36 -11.69 2.53
CA GLU A 78 -6.74 -13.01 3.03
C GLU A 78 -8.18 -13.06 3.57
N LEU A 79 -8.60 -12.01 4.27
CA LEU A 79 -10.00 -11.86 4.70
C LEU A 79 -10.95 -11.77 3.51
N LEU A 80 -10.58 -11.06 2.44
CA LEU A 80 -11.38 -10.98 1.21
C LEU A 80 -11.45 -12.34 0.50
N ARG A 81 -10.38 -13.15 0.50
CA ARG A 81 -10.42 -14.53 -0.02
C ARG A 81 -11.42 -15.39 0.76
N GLY A 82 -11.49 -15.25 2.07
CA GLY A 82 -12.49 -15.90 2.91
C GLY A 82 -13.92 -15.42 2.59
N TYR A 83 -14.09 -14.11 2.45
CA TYR A 83 -15.35 -13.49 2.06
C TYR A 83 -15.86 -13.98 0.70
N ALA A 84 -14.98 -14.26 -0.27
CA ALA A 84 -15.35 -14.84 -1.56
C ALA A 84 -16.09 -16.19 -1.44
N ARG A 85 -15.77 -16.97 -0.40
CA ARG A 85 -16.33 -18.32 -0.15
C ARG A 85 -17.58 -18.25 0.70
N ASP A 86 -17.48 -17.56 1.83
CA ASP A 86 -18.47 -17.63 2.89
C ASP A 86 -19.45 -16.46 2.87
N ARG A 87 -19.19 -15.43 2.04
CA ARG A 87 -19.98 -14.20 1.90
C ARG A 87 -20.27 -13.53 3.24
N ASN A 88 -19.37 -13.70 4.21
CA ASN A 88 -19.46 -13.09 5.53
C ASN A 88 -19.17 -11.57 5.45
N PRO A 89 -20.15 -10.69 5.64
CA PRO A 89 -19.95 -9.25 5.53
C PRO A 89 -19.01 -8.68 6.60
N GLU A 90 -18.86 -9.34 7.75
CA GLU A 90 -17.91 -8.92 8.79
C GLU A 90 -16.47 -9.07 8.31
N ALA A 91 -16.16 -10.12 7.55
CA ALA A 91 -14.84 -10.31 6.96
C ALA A 91 -14.52 -9.24 5.92
N ALA A 92 -15.50 -8.86 5.10
CA ALA A 92 -15.32 -7.75 4.15
C ALA A 92 -15.13 -6.41 4.86
N ALA A 93 -15.92 -6.12 5.90
CA ALA A 93 -15.79 -4.89 6.67
C ALA A 93 -14.42 -4.78 7.36
N GLU A 94 -13.95 -5.86 7.98
CA GLU A 94 -12.63 -5.89 8.63
C GLU A 94 -11.50 -5.76 7.61
N ALA A 95 -11.60 -6.45 6.46
CA ALA A 95 -10.64 -6.29 5.38
C ALA A 95 -10.52 -4.83 4.90
N LEU A 96 -11.65 -4.15 4.71
CA LEU A 96 -11.66 -2.74 4.30
C LEU A 96 -11.08 -1.83 5.38
N ARG A 97 -11.29 -2.14 6.66
CA ARG A 97 -10.68 -1.41 7.78
C ARG A 97 -9.15 -1.55 7.77
N LEU A 98 -8.65 -2.78 7.63
CA LEU A 98 -7.21 -3.05 7.56
C LEU A 98 -6.57 -2.41 6.32
N ALA A 99 -7.24 -2.47 5.16
CA ALA A 99 -6.76 -1.82 3.95
C ALA A 99 -6.73 -0.28 4.07
N ASP A 100 -7.67 0.33 4.81
CA ASP A 100 -7.63 1.78 5.13
C ASP A 100 -6.46 2.10 6.06
N GLU A 101 -6.26 1.31 7.11
CA GLU A 101 -5.16 1.49 8.07
C GLU A 101 -3.80 1.40 7.38
N GLY A 102 -3.58 0.35 6.58
CA GLY A 102 -2.35 0.19 5.80
C GLY A 102 -2.16 1.25 4.69
N SER A 103 -3.24 1.86 4.19
CA SER A 103 -3.14 2.94 3.19
C SER A 103 -2.60 4.25 3.77
N ARG A 104 -2.81 4.52 5.07
CA ARG A 104 -2.47 5.81 5.68
C ARG A 104 -0.96 6.02 5.78
N VAL A 105 -0.24 5.01 6.26
CA VAL A 105 1.23 5.09 6.41
C VAL A 105 1.92 5.11 5.05
N MET A 106 1.38 4.41 4.05
CA MET A 106 1.91 4.49 2.68
C MET A 106 1.78 5.89 2.06
N ALA A 107 0.72 6.63 2.38
CA ALA A 107 0.60 8.02 1.94
C ALA A 107 1.67 8.92 2.60
N GLU A 108 2.03 8.65 3.85
CA GLU A 108 3.09 9.38 4.56
C GLU A 108 4.48 9.09 3.96
N LEU A 109 4.73 7.85 3.53
CA LEU A 109 5.94 7.43 2.82
C LEU A 109 6.11 8.13 1.46
N ILE A 110 5.03 8.29 0.69
CA ILE A 110 5.07 9.02 -0.58
C ILE A 110 5.50 10.47 -0.34
N GLY A 111 4.94 11.12 0.69
CA GLY A 111 5.35 12.48 1.07
C GLY A 111 6.85 12.57 1.41
N ILE A 112 7.38 11.58 2.13
CA ILE A 112 8.79 11.56 2.54
C ILE A 112 9.73 11.19 1.38
N THR A 113 9.33 10.29 0.48
CA THR A 113 10.11 9.97 -0.72
C THR A 113 10.12 11.12 -1.72
N GLU A 114 9.02 11.87 -1.86
CA GLU A 114 8.98 13.13 -2.64
C GLU A 114 9.90 14.19 -2.01
N ASP A 115 9.82 14.43 -0.70
CA ASP A 115 10.69 15.38 0.01
C ASP A 115 12.18 14.99 -0.08
N ASN A 116 12.50 13.69 -0.01
CA ASN A 116 13.87 13.18 -0.14
C ASN A 116 14.39 13.24 -1.58
N MET A 117 13.55 12.97 -2.58
CA MET A 117 13.91 13.17 -3.98
C MET A 117 14.19 14.65 -4.27
N ASP A 118 13.35 15.56 -3.77
CA ASP A 118 13.54 17.00 -3.91
C ASP A 118 14.82 17.48 -3.20
N ARG A 119 15.17 16.93 -2.02
CA ARG A 119 16.45 17.22 -1.35
C ARG A 119 17.65 16.72 -2.14
N LEU A 120 17.60 15.50 -2.66
CA LEU A 120 18.69 14.92 -3.47
C LEU A 120 18.91 15.70 -4.76
N GLU A 121 17.83 16.17 -5.40
CA GLU A 121 17.91 17.00 -6.63
C GLU A 121 18.52 18.39 -6.35
N ASN A 122 18.21 18.98 -5.19
CA ASN A 122 18.81 20.23 -4.73
C ASN A 122 20.28 20.07 -4.32
N ASP A 123 20.68 18.95 -3.70
CA ASP A 123 22.08 18.68 -3.35
C ASP A 123 22.93 18.38 -4.61
N PHE A 124 22.35 17.79 -5.66
CA PHE A 124 23.04 17.54 -6.93
C PHE A 124 23.24 18.80 -7.79
N THR A 125 22.36 19.80 -7.65
CA THR A 125 22.42 21.06 -8.42
C THR A 125 23.02 22.23 -7.62
N GLY A 126 23.09 22.13 -6.30
CA GLY A 126 23.70 23.12 -5.39
C GLY A 126 25.23 23.02 -5.25
N GLY A 127 25.85 21.96 -5.76
CA GLY A 127 27.30 21.77 -5.83
C GLY A 127 27.96 22.60 -6.93
N SER A 128 28.17 23.88 -6.65
CA SER A 128 28.96 24.87 -7.42
C SER A 128 30.08 24.28 -8.30
N ILE A 129 29.94 24.38 -9.64
CA ILE A 129 31.10 24.51 -10.53
C ILE A 129 31.37 26.01 -10.70
N VAL A 130 32.05 26.58 -9.72
CA VAL A 130 32.90 27.75 -9.92
C VAL A 130 34.33 27.26 -9.70
N GLY A 131 35.09 27.16 -10.80
CA GLY A 131 36.48 26.76 -10.84
C GLY A 131 36.95 26.50 -12.26
#